data_AF-A0A5R2AZC8-F1
#
_entry.id   AF-A0A5R2AZC8-F1
#
_cell.length_a   1.000
_cell.length_b   1.000
_cell.length_c   1.000
_cell.angle_alpha   90.00
_cell.angle_beta   90.00
_cell.angle_gamma   90.00
#
_symmetry.space_group_name_H-M   'P 1'
#
loop_
_entity.id
_entity.type
_entity.pdbx_description
1 polymer ?
#
loop_
_entity_poly.entity_id
_entity_poly.type
_entity_poly.pdbx_seq_one_letter_code
_entity_poly.pdbx_strand_id
1 'polypeptide(L)'
;MKYGEEKYGLLYNRWVLFGVRGISSEEGSVNLNNDAINEYNDALFLIRNLNGSLECKTYVCTIDPGRYWLNHPMNPNGTARIAEGVYKYTLGIHRGHKALTQYAKVTVNRYAIHGAGKPWFQWKSESPSMKDTGFFAIDIHAKSSTSKYVEMASAGCTVLNSTWTDEPWKEFYSIVDEAISSRLQPYLCYCVLNQDSARPLIDAAT
;
A
#
# COMPACT_ATOMS: atom_id res chain seq x y z
N MET A 1 0.59 6.04 16.04
CA MET A 1 -0.81 6.43 16.34
C MET A 1 -0.97 7.94 16.42
N LYS A 2 -0.27 8.64 17.33
CA LYS A 2 -0.32 10.11 17.47
C LYS A 2 -0.28 10.90 16.16
N TYR A 3 0.68 10.60 15.28
CA TYR A 3 0.76 11.23 13.95
C TYR A 3 -0.54 11.10 13.13
N GLY A 4 -1.17 9.93 13.13
CA GLY A 4 -2.40 9.68 12.39
C GLY A 4 -3.62 10.37 12.99
N GLU A 5 -3.69 10.42 14.32
CA GLU A 5 -4.70 11.20 15.05
C GLU A 5 -4.57 12.70 14.74
N GLU A 6 -3.38 13.27 14.88
CA GLU A 6 -3.15 14.71 14.73
C GLU A 6 -3.26 15.17 13.27
N LYS A 7 -2.66 14.43 12.32
CA LYS A 7 -2.63 14.83 10.91
C LYS A 7 -3.93 14.53 10.17
N TYR A 8 -4.62 13.45 10.54
CA TYR A 8 -5.73 12.92 9.75
C TYR A 8 -7.01 12.63 10.55
N GLY A 9 -7.02 12.84 11.88
CA GLY A 9 -8.18 12.53 12.71
C GLY A 9 -8.49 11.03 12.79
N LEU A 10 -7.48 10.16 12.65
CA LEU A 10 -7.68 8.71 12.66
C LEU A 10 -8.08 8.23 14.06
N LEU A 11 -9.09 7.37 14.11
CA LEU A 11 -9.52 6.71 15.33
C LEU A 11 -8.97 5.29 15.36
N TYR A 12 -8.30 4.93 16.45
CA TYR A 12 -7.69 3.60 16.61
C TYR A 12 -8.56 2.63 17.40
N ASN A 13 -9.76 3.00 17.85
CA ASN A 13 -10.75 2.07 18.41
C ASN A 13 -11.37 1.10 17.36
N ARG A 14 -10.78 1.08 16.18
CA ARG A 14 -11.11 0.34 14.96
C ARG A 14 -9.79 0.11 14.22
N TRP A 15 -9.79 -0.84 13.29
CA TRP A 15 -8.63 -1.07 12.45
C TRP A 15 -8.38 0.11 11.52
N VAL A 16 -7.11 0.46 11.38
CA VAL A 16 -6.59 1.41 10.40
C VAL A 16 -5.43 0.75 9.68
N LEU A 17 -5.40 0.91 8.36
CA LEU A 17 -4.36 0.36 7.51
C LEU A 17 -3.29 1.43 7.25
N PHE A 18 -2.02 1.10 7.45
CA PHE A 18 -0.88 1.94 7.14
C PHE A 18 0.00 1.24 6.10
N GLY A 19 0.12 1.80 4.91
CA GLY A 19 1.09 1.37 3.91
C GLY A 19 2.28 2.31 3.96
N VAL A 20 3.47 1.76 4.16
CA VAL A 20 4.69 2.54 4.28
C VAL A 20 5.71 2.04 3.29
N ARG A 21 6.22 2.96 2.48
CA ARG A 21 7.19 2.63 1.44
C ARG A 21 8.62 2.53 1.95
N GLY A 22 9.39 1.65 1.32
CA GLY A 22 10.83 1.55 1.52
C GLY A 22 11.23 1.13 2.93
N ILE A 23 10.44 0.28 3.58
CA ILE A 23 10.76 -0.23 4.92
C ILE A 23 10.58 -1.74 5.02
N SER A 24 11.46 -2.39 5.76
CA SER A 24 11.31 -3.78 6.18
C SER A 24 10.88 -3.84 7.64
N SER A 25 10.06 -4.83 7.98
CA SER A 25 9.66 -5.13 9.35
C SER A 25 10.08 -6.56 9.67
N GLU A 26 11.14 -6.70 10.46
CA GLU A 26 11.72 -7.99 10.85
C GLU A 26 11.88 -8.03 12.37
N GLU A 27 11.39 -9.10 13.01
CA GLU A 27 11.58 -9.37 14.45
C GLU A 27 11.19 -8.21 15.39
N GLY A 28 10.16 -7.44 15.01
CA GLY A 28 9.69 -6.29 15.80
C GLY A 28 10.49 -4.99 15.57
N SER A 29 11.53 -5.04 14.74
CA SER A 29 12.24 -3.85 14.26
C SER A 29 11.67 -3.38 12.92
N VAL A 30 11.64 -2.05 12.73
CA VAL A 30 11.28 -1.43 11.47
C VAL A 30 12.51 -0.68 10.96
N ASN A 31 13.00 -1.08 9.78
CA ASN A 31 14.22 -0.53 9.20
C ASN A 31 13.95 0.06 7.83
N LEU A 32 14.68 1.12 7.48
CA LEU A 32 14.65 1.67 6.13
C LEU A 32 15.41 0.76 5.17
N ASN A 33 14.89 0.59 3.96
CA ASN A 33 15.61 -0.05 2.86
C ASN A 33 15.81 0.95 1.70
N ASN A 34 16.20 0.47 0.53
CA ASN A 34 16.56 1.32 -0.61
C ASN A 34 15.36 1.82 -1.45
N ASP A 35 14.11 1.45 -1.12
CA ASP A 35 12.89 1.80 -1.88
C ASP A 35 13.05 1.48 -3.38
N ALA A 36 13.71 0.35 -3.69
CA ALA A 36 13.96 -0.08 -5.06
C ALA A 36 12.66 -0.42 -5.80
N ILE A 37 12.60 -0.04 -7.08
CA ILE A 37 11.48 -0.41 -7.94
C ILE A 37 11.39 -1.93 -8.11
N ASN A 38 10.18 -2.41 -8.42
CA ASN A 38 9.92 -3.79 -8.83
C ASN A 38 10.17 -4.85 -7.73
N GLU A 39 10.24 -4.42 -6.47
CA GLU A 39 10.44 -5.28 -5.31
C GLU A 39 9.26 -5.19 -4.35
N TYR A 40 9.08 -6.24 -3.55
CA TYR A 40 8.15 -6.24 -2.42
C TYR A 40 8.92 -5.81 -1.16
N ASN A 41 9.25 -4.52 -1.10
CA ASN A 41 10.10 -3.90 -0.08
C ASN A 41 9.36 -2.82 0.73
N ASP A 42 8.03 -2.89 0.75
CA ASP A 42 7.17 -2.03 1.54
C ASP A 42 6.49 -2.83 2.64
N ALA A 43 5.96 -2.12 3.64
CA ALA A 43 5.23 -2.73 4.74
C ALA A 43 3.79 -2.23 4.82
N LEU A 44 2.88 -3.16 5.08
CA LEU A 44 1.48 -2.90 5.33
C LEU A 44 1.18 -3.27 6.80
N PHE A 45 0.82 -2.27 7.60
CA PHE A 45 0.46 -2.44 9.00
C PHE A 45 -1.04 -2.33 9.18
N LEU A 46 -1.62 -3.27 9.91
CA LEU A 46 -2.99 -3.19 10.39
C LEU A 46 -2.93 -2.89 11.89
N ILE A 47 -3.40 -1.70 12.28
CA ILE A 47 -3.22 -1.16 13.63
C ILE A 47 -4.58 -0.82 14.24
N ARG A 48 -4.81 -1.26 15.48
CA ARG A 48 -5.88 -0.75 16.35
C ARG A 48 -5.41 -0.68 17.80
N ASN A 49 -6.08 0.12 18.59
CA ASN A 49 -5.95 0.20 20.04
C ASN A 49 -7.33 0.09 20.66
N LEU A 50 -7.60 -1.03 21.32
CA LEU A 50 -8.85 -1.25 22.05
C LEU A 50 -8.57 -1.17 23.54
N ASN A 51 -9.07 -0.10 24.17
CA ASN A 51 -8.97 0.12 25.62
C ASN A 51 -7.54 0.02 26.18
N GLY A 52 -6.56 0.54 25.43
CA GLY A 52 -5.13 0.49 25.81
C GLY A 52 -4.38 -0.73 25.30
N SER A 53 -5.08 -1.73 24.76
CA SER A 53 -4.46 -2.89 24.12
C SER A 53 -4.13 -2.57 22.66
N LEU A 54 -2.85 -2.34 22.37
CA LEU A 54 -2.35 -2.15 21.01
C LEU A 54 -2.28 -3.49 20.29
N GLU A 55 -2.97 -3.58 19.15
CA GLU A 55 -2.85 -4.68 18.23
C GLU A 55 -2.24 -4.18 16.92
N CYS A 56 -1.18 -4.85 16.48
CA CYS A 56 -0.48 -4.55 15.25
C CYS A 56 -0.18 -5.85 14.51
N LYS A 57 -0.53 -5.88 13.22
CA LYS A 57 -0.14 -6.93 12.28
C LYS A 57 0.66 -6.29 11.16
N THR A 58 1.67 -6.99 10.66
CA THR A 58 2.53 -6.47 9.59
C THR A 58 2.63 -7.47 8.45
N TYR A 59 2.52 -6.97 7.23
CA TYR A 59 2.60 -7.77 6.00
C TYR A 59 3.61 -7.13 5.05
N VAL A 60 4.49 -7.94 4.47
CA VAL A 60 5.38 -7.50 3.39
C VAL A 60 4.54 -7.27 2.14
N CYS A 61 4.76 -6.15 1.45
CA CYS A 61 4.00 -5.78 0.26
C CYS A 61 4.84 -4.94 -0.71
N THR A 62 4.21 -4.51 -1.79
CA THR A 62 4.61 -3.34 -2.56
C THR A 62 3.41 -2.38 -2.63
N ILE A 63 3.66 -1.09 -2.59
CA ILE A 63 2.73 0.03 -2.80
C ILE A 63 3.11 0.77 -4.10
N ASP A 64 4.04 0.19 -4.85
CA ASP A 64 4.66 0.73 -6.03
C ASP A 64 4.40 -0.15 -7.26
N PRO A 65 4.34 0.45 -8.46
CA PRO A 65 4.13 -0.33 -9.66
C PRO A 65 5.36 -1.17 -9.99
N GLY A 66 5.12 -2.30 -10.65
CA GLY A 66 6.21 -3.14 -11.16
C GLY A 66 6.88 -2.54 -12.39
N ARG A 67 8.09 -3.04 -12.70
CA ARG A 67 8.90 -2.55 -13.82
C ARG A 67 8.18 -2.68 -15.16
N TYR A 68 7.45 -3.78 -15.38
CA TYR A 68 6.64 -3.95 -16.57
C TYR A 68 5.73 -2.73 -16.82
N TRP A 69 5.01 -2.27 -15.80
CA TRP A 69 4.05 -1.18 -15.94
C TRP A 69 4.71 0.19 -16.05
N LEU A 70 5.91 0.40 -15.50
CA LEU A 70 6.71 1.60 -15.77
C LEU A 70 7.14 1.71 -17.23
N ASN A 71 7.35 0.57 -17.91
CA ASN A 71 7.70 0.51 -19.32
C ASN A 71 6.48 0.42 -20.26
N HIS A 72 5.33 -0.02 -19.76
CA HIS A 72 4.12 -0.24 -20.55
C HIS A 72 2.92 0.36 -19.82
N PRO A 73 2.87 1.68 -19.62
CA PRO A 73 1.83 2.31 -18.81
C PRO A 73 0.44 2.04 -19.40
N MET A 74 -0.51 1.64 -18.53
CA MET A 74 -1.91 1.46 -18.94
C MET A 74 -2.61 2.77 -19.31
N ASN A 75 -2.08 3.88 -18.81
CA ASN A 75 -2.62 5.22 -19.03
C ASN A 75 -1.60 6.05 -19.84
N PRO A 76 -2.04 6.79 -20.87
CA PRO A 76 -1.13 7.57 -21.71
C PRO A 76 -0.33 8.63 -20.94
N ASN A 77 -0.84 9.10 -19.79
CA ASN A 77 -0.16 10.07 -18.95
C ASN A 77 0.89 9.44 -18.01
N GLY A 78 1.00 8.12 -17.99
CA GLY A 78 1.99 7.38 -17.21
C GLY A 78 1.42 6.44 -16.15
N THR A 79 2.32 5.70 -15.54
CA THR A 79 2.05 4.65 -14.54
C THR A 79 1.69 5.27 -13.21
N ALA A 80 0.65 4.75 -12.56
CA ALA A 80 0.18 5.27 -11.29
C ALA A 80 1.06 4.79 -10.14
N ARG A 81 1.33 5.69 -9.20
CA ARG A 81 1.81 5.42 -7.84
C ARG A 81 0.92 6.18 -6.87
N ILE A 82 0.23 5.49 -5.97
CA ILE A 82 -0.71 6.15 -5.05
C ILE A 82 0.02 7.21 -4.20
N ALA A 83 -0.49 8.44 -4.17
CA ALA A 83 0.15 9.53 -3.45
C ALA A 83 0.03 9.33 -1.94
N GLU A 84 0.95 9.89 -1.16
CA GLU A 84 0.81 9.95 0.30
C GLU A 84 -0.51 10.63 0.69
N GLY A 85 -1.19 10.08 1.69
CA GLY A 85 -2.48 10.56 2.17
C GLY A 85 -3.31 9.47 2.84
N VAL A 86 -4.57 9.80 3.15
CA VAL A 86 -5.54 8.84 3.72
C VAL A 86 -6.67 8.62 2.72
N TYR A 87 -6.93 7.34 2.44
CA TYR A 87 -7.95 6.88 1.51
C TYR A 87 -8.94 5.95 2.20
N LYS A 88 -10.05 5.65 1.54
CA LYS A 88 -11.10 4.77 2.06
C LYS A 88 -11.22 3.55 1.16
N TYR A 89 -11.12 2.37 1.76
CA TYR A 89 -11.16 1.08 1.07
C TYR A 89 -12.23 0.18 1.67
N THR A 90 -12.90 -0.59 0.83
CA THR A 90 -13.94 -1.54 1.25
C THR A 90 -13.69 -2.93 0.64
N LEU A 91 -14.47 -3.93 1.03
CA LEU A 91 -14.37 -5.27 0.46
C LEU A 91 -14.76 -5.25 -1.02
N GLY A 92 -14.02 -5.98 -1.84
CA GLY A 92 -14.28 -6.10 -3.26
C GLY A 92 -13.55 -7.26 -3.91
N ILE A 93 -13.45 -7.21 -5.24
CA ILE A 93 -12.90 -8.29 -6.06
C ILE A 93 -11.88 -7.73 -7.04
N HIS A 94 -10.69 -8.31 -7.04
CA HIS A 94 -9.65 -8.08 -8.04
C HIS A 94 -9.50 -9.33 -8.91
N ARG A 95 -9.90 -9.24 -10.19
CA ARG A 95 -9.78 -10.33 -11.17
C ARG A 95 -10.33 -11.69 -10.69
N GLY A 96 -11.51 -11.67 -10.06
CA GLY A 96 -12.17 -12.87 -9.56
C GLY A 96 -11.73 -13.32 -8.16
N HIS A 97 -10.75 -12.65 -7.55
CA HIS A 97 -10.29 -12.96 -6.20
C HIS A 97 -10.64 -11.86 -5.21
N LYS A 98 -10.79 -12.24 -3.94
CA LYS A 98 -11.00 -11.34 -2.81
C LYS A 98 -9.92 -10.25 -2.76
N ALA A 99 -10.33 -9.00 -2.55
CA ALA A 99 -9.44 -7.84 -2.45
C ALA A 99 -10.10 -6.72 -1.64
N LEU A 100 -9.35 -5.66 -1.34
CA LEU A 100 -9.95 -4.37 -0.98
C LEU A 100 -9.93 -3.44 -2.18
N THR A 101 -11.03 -2.76 -2.44
CA THR A 101 -11.18 -1.84 -3.56
C THR A 101 -11.49 -0.44 -3.04
N GLN A 102 -11.36 0.54 -3.93
CA GLN A 102 -11.63 1.94 -3.63
C GLN A 102 -13.09 2.15 -3.18
N TYR A 103 -13.29 2.58 -1.92
CA TYR A 103 -14.59 3.10 -1.46
C TYR A 103 -14.78 4.56 -1.88
N ALA A 104 -13.69 5.32 -1.99
CA ALA A 104 -13.67 6.70 -2.46
C ALA A 104 -12.56 6.91 -3.51
N LYS A 105 -12.58 8.07 -4.18
CA LYS A 105 -11.52 8.46 -5.11
C LYS A 105 -10.17 8.47 -4.39
N VAL A 106 -9.14 7.96 -5.06
CA VAL A 106 -7.75 8.03 -4.60
C VAL A 106 -6.99 9.03 -5.44
N THR A 107 -5.88 9.51 -4.91
CA THR A 107 -4.96 10.39 -5.63
C THR A 107 -3.71 9.62 -5.99
N VAL A 108 -3.29 9.71 -7.25
CA VAL A 108 -2.09 9.06 -7.76
C VAL A 108 -1.16 10.10 -8.37
N ASN A 109 0.13 9.87 -8.19
CA ASN A 109 1.18 10.50 -8.99
C ASN A 109 1.41 9.61 -10.22
N ARG A 110 1.36 10.17 -11.42
CA ARG A 110 1.67 9.44 -12.65
C ARG A 110 3.10 9.69 -13.08
N TYR A 111 3.79 8.64 -13.50
CA TYR A 111 5.16 8.70 -13.98
C TYR A 111 5.20 8.30 -15.44
N ALA A 112 5.69 9.21 -16.29
CA ALA A 112 5.82 8.97 -17.72
C ALA A 112 6.82 7.85 -17.99
N ILE A 113 6.63 7.15 -19.11
CA ILE A 113 7.59 6.16 -19.59
C ILE A 113 8.95 6.82 -19.85
N HIS A 114 10.03 6.20 -19.39
CA HIS A 114 11.38 6.64 -19.72
C HIS A 114 11.74 6.24 -21.15
N GLY A 115 12.36 7.16 -21.88
CA GLY A 115 12.93 6.86 -23.20
C GLY A 115 14.08 5.83 -23.12
N ALA A 116 14.30 5.09 -24.21
CA ALA A 116 15.41 4.13 -24.39
C ALA A 116 15.33 2.76 -23.68
N GLY A 117 14.15 2.34 -23.21
CA GLY A 117 13.89 0.92 -22.88
C GLY A 117 14.58 0.36 -21.65
N LYS A 118 15.26 1.19 -20.86
CA LYS A 118 15.76 0.85 -19.52
C LYS A 118 15.56 2.03 -18.58
N PRO A 119 14.50 2.04 -17.77
CA PRO A 119 14.37 3.04 -16.73
C PRO A 119 15.40 2.71 -15.66
N TRP A 120 16.46 3.52 -15.54
CA TRP A 120 17.11 3.65 -14.25
C TRP A 120 16.12 4.48 -13.42
N PHE A 121 15.28 3.81 -12.64
CA PHE A 121 14.21 4.49 -11.92
C PHE A 121 14.56 4.54 -10.43
N GLN A 122 14.60 5.75 -9.87
CA GLN A 122 14.72 5.99 -8.44
C GLN A 122 13.64 6.97 -8.04
N TRP A 123 12.73 6.59 -7.15
CA TRP A 123 11.59 7.43 -6.78
C TRP A 123 11.98 8.83 -6.30
N LYS A 124 13.13 8.95 -5.61
CA LYS A 124 13.64 10.24 -5.11
C LYS A 124 14.22 11.14 -6.20
N SER A 125 14.56 10.57 -7.36
CA SER A 125 15.18 11.27 -8.50
C SER A 125 14.16 11.59 -9.60
N GLU A 126 12.94 11.09 -9.49
CA GLU A 126 11.91 11.17 -10.52
C GLU A 126 10.76 12.08 -10.09
N SER A 127 10.36 12.99 -10.99
CA SER A 127 9.19 13.84 -10.79
C SER A 127 7.97 13.24 -11.51
N PRO A 128 6.78 13.24 -10.88
CA PRO A 128 5.58 12.80 -11.57
C PRO A 128 5.24 13.76 -12.72
N SER A 129 4.78 13.20 -13.84
CA SER A 129 4.28 13.96 -14.99
C SER A 129 2.96 14.67 -14.67
N MET A 130 2.14 14.07 -13.81
CA MET A 130 0.91 14.67 -13.32
C MET A 130 0.44 14.06 -12.01
N LYS A 131 -0.47 14.76 -11.34
CA LYS A 131 -1.24 14.28 -10.20
C LYS A 131 -2.70 14.15 -10.61
N ASP A 132 -3.33 13.03 -10.27
CA ASP A 132 -4.66 12.67 -10.74
C ASP A 132 -5.51 12.08 -9.61
N THR A 133 -6.81 12.38 -9.57
CA THR A 133 -7.72 11.94 -8.50
C THR A 133 -9.00 11.33 -9.08
N GLY A 134 -9.27 10.05 -8.77
CA GLY A 134 -10.36 9.32 -9.39
C GLY A 134 -10.53 7.89 -8.90
N PHE A 135 -11.39 7.16 -9.61
CA PHE A 135 -11.53 5.71 -9.49
C PHE A 135 -10.67 5.05 -10.56
N PHE A 136 -9.58 4.42 -10.15
CA PHE A 136 -8.56 3.87 -11.05
C PHE A 136 -8.35 2.37 -10.86
N ALA A 137 -9.18 1.70 -10.05
CA ALA A 137 -9.00 0.31 -9.62
C ALA A 137 -7.63 0.07 -8.97
N ILE A 138 -7.20 1.02 -8.13
CA ILE A 138 -6.02 0.86 -7.28
C ILE A 138 -6.46 0.03 -6.08
N ASP A 139 -6.34 -1.28 -6.19
CA ASP A 139 -6.81 -2.24 -5.19
C ASP A 139 -5.71 -2.62 -4.20
N ILE A 140 -6.10 -3.31 -3.11
CA ILE A 140 -5.19 -3.98 -2.17
C ILE A 140 -5.45 -5.49 -2.27
N HIS A 141 -4.47 -6.25 -2.77
CA HIS A 141 -4.66 -7.66 -3.10
C HIS A 141 -3.41 -8.52 -2.88
N ALA A 142 -3.57 -9.83 -2.94
CA ALA A 142 -2.46 -10.78 -2.97
C ALA A 142 -1.84 -10.89 -4.37
N LYS A 143 -0.63 -11.46 -4.46
CA LYS A 143 0.01 -11.76 -5.75
C LYS A 143 -0.55 -13.05 -6.35
N SER A 144 -0.60 -13.15 -7.69
CA SER A 144 -1.10 -14.32 -8.40
C SER A 144 -0.10 -15.46 -8.56
N SER A 145 1.16 -15.24 -8.21
CA SER A 145 2.23 -16.23 -8.33
C SER A 145 3.28 -16.02 -7.24
N THR A 146 4.20 -16.96 -7.10
CA THR A 146 5.33 -16.88 -6.16
C THR A 146 6.49 -16.02 -6.69
N SER A 147 6.25 -15.18 -7.71
CA SER A 147 7.26 -14.29 -8.28
C SER A 147 7.99 -13.48 -7.20
N LYS A 148 9.31 -13.37 -7.35
CA LYS A 148 10.18 -12.51 -6.53
C LYS A 148 9.95 -11.03 -6.83
N TYR A 149 9.69 -10.70 -8.10
CA TYR A 149 9.53 -9.34 -8.57
C TYR A 149 8.07 -8.98 -8.79
N VAL A 150 7.75 -7.69 -8.69
CA VAL A 150 6.38 -7.17 -8.83
C VAL A 150 5.87 -7.33 -10.26
N GLU A 151 6.65 -6.88 -11.24
CA GLU A 151 6.33 -6.95 -12.67
C GLU A 151 4.87 -6.57 -12.98
N MET A 152 4.11 -7.48 -13.57
CA MET A 152 2.71 -7.25 -13.95
C MET A 152 1.74 -7.25 -12.77
N ALA A 153 2.18 -7.63 -11.56
CA ALA A 153 1.29 -7.76 -10.41
C ALA A 153 0.69 -6.41 -9.95
N SER A 154 1.37 -5.29 -10.20
CA SER A 154 0.87 -3.96 -9.80
C SER A 154 1.12 -2.89 -10.86
N ALA A 155 0.04 -2.31 -11.40
CA ALA A 155 0.08 -1.08 -12.18
C ALA A 155 -0.07 0.19 -11.30
N GLY A 156 -0.01 0.03 -9.98
CA GLY A 156 -0.25 1.07 -8.97
C GLY A 156 -1.02 0.60 -7.72
N CYS A 157 -1.48 -0.66 -7.70
CA CYS A 157 -2.10 -1.34 -6.56
C CYS A 157 -1.11 -1.57 -5.40
N THR A 158 -1.66 -1.81 -4.22
CA THR A 158 -0.91 -2.38 -3.11
C THR A 158 -1.00 -3.91 -3.18
N VAL A 159 0.14 -4.59 -3.27
CA VAL A 159 0.17 -6.05 -3.45
C VAL A 159 0.95 -6.70 -2.31
N LEU A 160 0.27 -7.52 -1.51
CA LEU A 160 0.92 -8.31 -0.46
C LEU A 160 1.84 -9.36 -1.11
N ASN A 161 3.01 -9.57 -0.51
CA ASN A 161 4.00 -10.56 -0.94
C ASN A 161 3.61 -12.00 -0.54
N SER A 162 2.35 -12.34 -0.78
CA SER A 162 1.72 -13.62 -0.47
C SER A 162 0.63 -13.88 -1.50
N THR A 163 0.44 -15.13 -1.89
CA THR A 163 -0.68 -15.52 -2.75
C THR A 163 -1.99 -15.57 -1.96
N TRP A 164 -3.13 -15.63 -2.66
CA TRP A 164 -4.44 -15.70 -2.02
C TRP A 164 -4.64 -16.94 -1.13
N THR A 165 -3.81 -17.97 -1.30
CA THR A 165 -3.86 -19.22 -0.53
C THR A 165 -2.87 -19.27 0.62
N ASP A 166 -1.98 -18.28 0.73
CA ASP A 166 -0.98 -18.23 1.79
C ASP A 166 -1.55 -17.61 3.07
N GLU A 167 -1.03 -18.04 4.21
CA GLU A 167 -1.51 -17.59 5.53
C GLU A 167 -1.46 -16.06 5.74
N PRO A 168 -0.42 -15.32 5.30
CA PRO A 168 -0.41 -13.87 5.46
C PRO A 168 -1.62 -13.18 4.80
N TRP A 169 -2.03 -13.62 3.60
CA TRP A 169 -3.21 -13.08 2.94
C TRP A 169 -4.49 -13.47 3.66
N LYS A 170 -4.63 -14.74 4.04
CA LYS A 170 -5.83 -15.23 4.75
C LYS A 170 -6.03 -14.49 6.07
N GLU A 171 -4.97 -14.32 6.85
CA GLU A 171 -5.02 -13.59 8.11
C GLU A 171 -5.42 -12.13 7.87
N PHE A 172 -4.70 -11.43 6.98
CA PHE A 172 -4.98 -10.04 6.62
C PHE A 172 -6.44 -9.85 6.20
N TYR A 173 -6.89 -10.64 5.22
CA TYR A 173 -8.23 -10.50 4.67
C TYR A 173 -9.30 -10.87 5.69
N SER A 174 -9.10 -11.91 6.50
CA SER A 174 -10.06 -12.31 7.53
C SER A 174 -10.28 -11.19 8.55
N ILE A 175 -9.21 -10.54 9.02
CA ILE A 175 -9.33 -9.45 9.98
C ILE A 175 -10.07 -8.26 9.35
N VAL A 176 -9.76 -7.92 8.10
CA VAL A 176 -10.41 -6.79 7.40
C VAL A 176 -11.88 -7.10 7.08
N ASP A 177 -12.19 -8.31 6.63
CA ASP A 177 -13.54 -8.78 6.37
C ASP A 177 -14.37 -8.70 7.65
N GLU A 178 -13.88 -9.24 8.76
CA GLU A 178 -14.54 -9.11 10.06
C GLU A 178 -14.72 -7.62 10.43
N ALA A 179 -13.70 -6.78 10.27
CA ALA A 179 -13.76 -5.37 10.65
C ALA A 179 -14.85 -4.57 9.91
N ILE A 180 -15.04 -4.87 8.62
CA ILE A 180 -16.02 -4.20 7.75
C ILE A 180 -17.40 -4.83 7.94
N SER A 181 -17.49 -6.17 7.90
CA SER A 181 -18.74 -6.92 7.95
C SER A 181 -19.41 -6.91 9.32
N SER A 182 -18.65 -6.90 10.43
CA SER A 182 -19.22 -7.01 11.79
C SER A 182 -19.62 -5.68 12.45
N ARG A 183 -19.20 -4.51 11.93
CA ARG A 183 -19.28 -3.22 12.67
C ARG A 183 -19.99 -2.06 11.98
N LEU A 184 -20.80 -2.30 10.94
CA LEU A 184 -21.43 -1.22 10.15
C LEU A 184 -20.39 -0.19 9.63
N GLN A 185 -19.11 -0.57 9.49
CA GLN A 185 -18.10 0.30 8.92
C GLN A 185 -18.07 0.08 7.41
N PRO A 186 -18.51 1.04 6.58
CA PRO A 186 -18.57 0.85 5.14
C PRO A 186 -17.17 0.77 4.49
N TYR A 187 -16.12 1.15 5.22
CA TYR A 187 -14.74 1.17 4.76
C TYR A 187 -13.74 1.11 5.93
N LEU A 188 -12.49 0.80 5.61
CA LEU A 188 -11.31 1.09 6.42
C LEU A 188 -10.56 2.30 5.88
N CYS A 189 -9.92 3.06 6.77
CA CYS A 189 -8.97 4.09 6.38
C CYS A 189 -7.64 3.43 6.00
N TYR A 190 -7.11 3.78 4.84
CA TYR A 190 -5.79 3.39 4.35
C TYR A 190 -4.89 4.61 4.25
N CYS A 191 -3.96 4.73 5.20
CA CYS A 191 -2.94 5.77 5.25
C CYS A 191 -1.70 5.31 4.49
N VAL A 192 -1.39 5.96 3.37
CA VAL A 192 -0.17 5.73 2.60
C VAL A 192 0.88 6.74 3.03
N LEU A 193 2.09 6.29 3.36
CA LEU A 193 3.23 7.11 3.72
C LEU A 193 4.43 6.80 2.82
N ASN A 194 5.12 7.85 2.38
CA ASN A 194 6.44 7.70 1.78
C ASN A 194 7.49 7.47 2.87
N GLN A 195 8.60 6.83 2.48
CA GLN A 195 9.72 6.54 3.39
C GLN A 195 10.19 7.78 4.18
N ASP A 196 10.30 8.94 3.52
CA ASP A 196 10.79 10.17 4.15
C ASP A 196 9.83 10.70 5.23
N SER A 197 8.51 10.52 5.04
CA SER A 197 7.50 10.88 6.04
C SER A 197 7.45 9.89 7.21
N ALA A 198 7.80 8.63 6.95
CA ALA A 198 7.79 7.58 7.96
C ALA A 198 9.07 7.56 8.82
N ARG A 199 10.23 7.91 8.25
CA ARG A 199 11.53 7.96 8.95
C ARG A 199 11.45 8.61 10.35
N PRO A 200 11.01 9.87 10.51
CA PRO A 200 10.98 10.49 11.85
C PRO A 200 10.01 9.82 12.82
N LEU A 201 9.01 9.08 12.33
CA LEU A 201 8.07 8.33 13.16
C LEU A 201 8.68 7.03 13.68
N ILE A 202 9.53 6.40 12.85
CA ILE A 202 10.28 5.19 13.20
C ILE A 202 11.39 5.54 14.20
N ASP A 203 12.17 6.59 13.92
CA ASP A 203 13.27 7.04 14.78
C ASP A 203 12.78 7.46 16.18
N ALA A 204 11.55 7.97 16.30
CA ALA A 204 10.95 8.34 17.59
C ALA A 204 10.37 7.15 18.37
N ALA A 205 10.29 5.97 17.75
CA ALA A 205 9.73 4.75 18.35
C ALA A 205 10.81 3.76 18.81
N THR A 206 12.05 3.94 18.35
CA THR A 206 13.27 3.22 18.77
C THR A 206 13.97 3.94 19.91
#